data_AF-A0A0D1Z9B4-F1
#
_entry.id   AF-A0A0D1Z9B4-F1
#
_cell.length_a   1.000
_cell.length_b   1.000
_cell.length_c   1.000
_cell.angle_alpha   90.00
_cell.angle_beta   90.00
_cell.angle_gamma   90.00
#
_symmetry.space_group_name_H-M   'P 1'
#
loop_
_entity.id
_entity.type
_entity.pdbx_description
1 polymer ?
#
loop_
_entity_poly.entity_id
_entity_poly.type
_entity_poly.pdbx_seq_one_letter_code
_entity_poly.pdbx_strand_id
1 'polypeptide(L)'
;MSGHHVETGIMVAMAHDLGLNIEPTDWDIPEAEKRRRRRIWWAVYMQDKWSALTLGRPSFIHDDQYKVRMIDRSDFRANESDSPSPEVQRGADVFVAMAYLTQILSTILSTFYTARGLESRLLETSDEVLSTCDMLERELDNWRNRYLIACRDHPGFPDVTGPLELAAHVVTISVYRAILPKTTRLRAPVLALRQKAAEAIFQVVNLLQSLSMSRTSVLWWPVPHVNFSIVGSFAVHMFLSSTSDDDATYWGAQLQTFRQLLETQGVGFPVTRYALARLDLLTGDDDDASDEHS
;
A
#
# COMPACT_ATOMS: atom_id res chain seq x y z
N MET A 1 -4.45 -3.55 18.35
CA MET A 1 -4.15 -2.45 17.41
C MET A 1 -4.39 -1.05 17.97
N SER A 2 -4.84 -0.90 19.22
CA SER A 2 -4.92 0.41 19.89
C SER A 2 -3.51 0.95 20.15
N GLY A 3 -3.16 2.11 19.59
CA GLY A 3 -1.88 2.78 19.83
C GLY A 3 -1.22 3.33 18.56
N HIS A 4 -1.21 2.58 17.46
CA HIS A 4 -0.45 2.95 16.26
C HIS A 4 -0.82 4.31 15.66
N HIS A 5 -2.10 4.68 15.68
CA HIS A 5 -2.50 6.00 15.20
C HIS A 5 -1.96 7.14 16.07
N VAL A 6 -1.92 6.94 17.39
CA VAL A 6 -1.37 7.91 18.36
C VAL A 6 0.14 8.02 18.18
N GLU A 7 0.84 6.89 18.01
CA GLU A 7 2.27 6.83 17.73
C GLU A 7 2.64 7.58 16.45
N THR A 8 1.88 7.36 15.36
CA THR A 8 2.04 8.11 14.10
C THR A 8 1.82 9.61 14.34
N GLY A 9 0.81 10.00 15.11
CA GLY A 9 0.56 11.41 15.45
C GLY A 9 1.72 12.06 16.19
N ILE A 10 2.30 11.35 17.17
CA ILE A 10 3.50 11.82 17.90
C ILE A 10 4.69 11.94 16.95
N MET A 11 4.92 10.96 16.07
CA MET A 11 6.00 10.99 15.09
C MET A 11 5.89 12.21 14.16
N VAL A 12 4.69 12.51 13.66
CA VAL A 12 4.43 13.68 12.81
C VAL A 12 4.66 14.98 13.59
N ALA A 13 4.19 15.07 14.84
CA ALA A 13 4.43 16.24 15.68
C ALA A 13 5.94 16.49 15.90
N MET A 14 6.71 15.45 16.23
CA MET A 14 8.17 15.56 16.37
C MET A 14 8.86 15.97 15.07
N ALA A 15 8.39 15.47 13.92
CA ALA A 15 8.94 15.85 12.62
C ALA A 15 8.69 17.35 12.33
N HIS A 16 7.52 17.87 12.70
CA HIS A 16 7.20 19.29 12.58
C HIS A 16 8.05 20.14 13.54
N ASP A 17 8.20 19.73 14.79
CA ASP A 17 9.02 20.45 15.78
C ASP A 17 10.50 20.55 15.37
N LEU A 18 11.02 19.52 14.68
CA LEU A 18 12.38 19.51 14.14
C LEU A 18 12.53 20.27 12.80
N GLY A 19 11.42 20.82 12.26
CA GLY A 19 11.37 21.52 10.99
C GLY A 19 11.62 20.63 9.78
N LEU A 20 11.34 19.32 9.88
CA LEU A 20 11.57 18.37 8.78
C LEU A 20 10.61 18.58 7.60
N ASN A 21 9.48 19.26 7.81
CA ASN A 21 8.51 19.61 6.77
C ASN A 21 8.96 20.79 5.87
N ILE A 22 10.10 21.42 6.19
CA ILE A 22 10.65 22.56 5.45
C ILE A 22 11.86 22.08 4.64
N GLU A 23 11.96 22.52 3.37
CA GLU A 23 13.10 22.19 2.52
C GLU A 23 14.39 22.82 3.05
N PRO A 24 15.44 22.03 3.35
CA PRO A 24 16.69 22.55 3.91
C PRO A 24 17.71 23.05 2.87
N THR A 25 17.38 23.13 1.58
CA THR A 25 18.31 23.53 0.50
C THR A 25 19.10 24.80 0.82
N ASP A 26 18.42 25.84 1.30
CA ASP A 26 19.02 27.17 1.55
C ASP A 26 19.63 27.32 2.95
N TRP A 27 19.66 26.24 3.74
CA TRP A 27 20.15 26.29 5.11
C TRP A 27 21.67 26.17 5.15
N ASP A 28 22.30 26.88 6.08
CA ASP A 28 23.74 26.80 6.37
C ASP A 28 24.07 25.58 7.23
N ILE A 29 23.88 24.39 6.65
CA ILE A 29 24.18 23.09 7.25
C ILE A 29 24.83 22.15 6.23
N PRO A 30 25.57 21.12 6.66
CA PRO A 30 26.20 20.17 5.75
C PRO A 30 25.18 19.47 4.82
N GLU A 31 25.55 19.24 3.56
CA GLU A 31 24.67 18.56 2.58
C GLU A 31 24.22 17.18 3.03
N ALA A 32 25.08 16.43 3.73
CA ALA A 32 24.71 15.13 4.29
C ALA A 32 23.54 15.22 5.27
N GLU A 33 23.47 16.31 6.06
CA GLU A 33 22.37 16.57 7.00
C GLU A 33 21.10 16.98 6.24
N LYS A 34 21.20 17.83 5.20
CA LYS A 34 20.06 18.17 4.33
C LYS A 34 19.42 16.92 3.71
N ARG A 35 20.24 16.04 3.13
CA ARG A 35 19.78 14.76 2.56
C ARG A 35 19.13 13.88 3.62
N ARG A 36 19.73 13.80 4.81
CA ARG A 36 19.17 13.02 5.93
C ARG A 36 17.79 13.53 6.34
N ARG A 37 17.63 14.84 6.48
CA ARG A 37 16.34 15.47 6.82
C ARG A 37 15.26 15.13 5.79
N ARG A 38 15.57 15.21 4.48
CA ARG A 38 14.65 14.78 3.41
C ARG A 38 14.29 13.30 3.51
N ARG A 39 15.26 12.41 3.74
CA ARG A 39 14.99 10.97 3.93
C ARG A 39 14.05 10.73 5.11
N ILE A 40 14.26 11.39 6.24
CA ILE A 40 13.41 11.24 7.43
C ILE A 40 12.01 11.78 7.15
N TRP A 41 11.89 12.97 6.55
CA TRP A 41 10.58 13.53 6.19
C TRP A 41 9.76 12.57 5.35
N TRP A 42 10.33 12.05 4.26
CA TRP A 42 9.63 11.12 3.38
C TRP A 42 9.29 9.79 4.06
N ALA A 43 10.12 9.30 4.98
CA ALA A 43 9.79 8.13 5.80
C ALA A 43 8.56 8.39 6.70
N VAL A 44 8.48 9.57 7.34
CA VAL A 44 7.34 9.98 8.17
C VAL A 44 6.08 10.16 7.31
N TYR A 45 6.20 10.81 6.15
CA TYR A 45 5.09 10.98 5.20
C TYR A 45 4.49 9.65 4.77
N MET A 46 5.35 8.71 4.37
CA MET A 46 4.90 7.36 4.02
C MET A 46 4.24 6.67 5.20
N GLN A 47 4.85 6.68 6.38
CA GLN A 47 4.25 6.08 7.58
C GLN A 47 2.84 6.63 7.86
N ASP A 48 2.64 7.94 7.75
CA ASP A 48 1.34 8.58 7.96
C ASP A 48 0.28 8.14 6.95
N LYS A 49 0.54 8.24 5.64
CA LYS A 49 -0.43 7.87 4.60
C LYS A 49 -0.80 6.39 4.62
N TRP A 50 0.19 5.52 4.81
CA TRP A 50 -0.05 4.07 4.88
C TRP A 50 -0.80 3.68 6.16
N SER A 51 -0.55 4.37 7.28
CA SER A 51 -1.33 4.20 8.51
C SER A 51 -2.78 4.66 8.33
N ALA A 52 -3.00 5.79 7.65
CA ALA A 52 -4.34 6.31 7.37
C ALA A 52 -5.18 5.31 6.55
N LEU A 53 -4.60 4.75 5.48
CA LEU A 53 -5.25 3.70 4.68
C LEU A 53 -5.60 2.47 5.52
N THR A 54 -4.63 1.98 6.29
CA THR A 54 -4.70 0.76 7.09
C THR A 54 -5.74 0.83 8.20
N LEU A 55 -5.76 1.95 8.93
CA LEU A 55 -6.60 2.12 10.12
C LEU A 55 -7.95 2.76 9.81
N GLY A 56 -8.17 3.22 8.58
CA GLY A 56 -9.36 3.99 8.21
C GLY A 56 -9.45 5.30 9.00
N ARG A 57 -8.30 5.92 9.30
CA ARG A 57 -8.21 7.16 10.08
C ARG A 57 -7.70 8.31 9.21
N PRO A 58 -8.02 9.56 9.53
CA PRO A 58 -7.43 10.71 8.84
C PRO A 58 -5.90 10.68 8.94
N SER A 59 -5.23 11.10 7.86
CA SER A 59 -3.79 11.38 7.84
C SER A 59 -3.51 12.68 8.61
N PHE A 60 -2.40 12.73 9.33
CA PHE A 60 -1.99 13.93 10.07
C PHE A 60 -1.35 14.97 9.16
N ILE A 61 -0.57 14.53 8.17
CA ILE A 61 0.13 15.41 7.23
C ILE A 61 -0.81 15.82 6.11
N HIS A 62 -1.04 17.12 5.95
CA HIS A 62 -1.77 17.67 4.82
C HIS A 62 -0.78 18.13 3.75
N ASP A 63 -1.10 17.90 2.47
CA ASP A 63 -0.15 18.10 1.37
C ASP A 63 0.18 19.59 1.12
N ASP A 64 -0.58 20.52 1.72
CA ASP A 64 -0.34 21.96 1.72
C ASP A 64 0.53 22.45 2.90
N GLN A 65 0.90 21.57 3.84
CA GLN A 65 1.60 21.93 5.09
C GLN A 65 3.10 21.60 5.10
N TYR A 66 3.68 21.26 3.94
CA TYR A 66 5.11 21.01 3.80
C TYR A 66 5.66 21.55 2.47
N LYS A 67 6.98 21.72 2.39
CA LYS A 67 7.67 22.24 1.19
C LYS A 67 8.86 21.40 0.73
N VAL A 68 9.10 20.26 1.37
CA VAL A 68 10.19 19.35 1.03
C VAL A 68 10.04 18.83 -0.40
N ARG A 69 11.11 18.97 -1.20
CA ARG A 69 11.13 18.46 -2.57
C ARG A 69 11.02 16.95 -2.59
N MET A 70 10.62 16.42 -3.74
CA MET A 70 10.57 14.97 -3.94
C MET A 70 11.95 14.35 -3.77
N ILE A 71 12.00 13.21 -3.07
CA ILE A 71 13.24 12.49 -2.83
C ILE A 71 13.74 11.82 -4.11
N ASP A 72 15.07 11.78 -4.28
CA ASP A 72 15.71 11.10 -5.40
C ASP A 72 16.98 10.33 -4.96
N ARG A 73 17.64 9.67 -5.93
CA ARG A 73 18.86 8.87 -5.68
C ARG A 73 20.00 9.68 -5.05
N SER A 74 20.11 10.96 -5.36
CA SER A 74 21.18 11.82 -4.84
C SER A 74 21.08 11.96 -3.32
N ASP A 75 19.87 11.86 -2.76
CA ASP A 75 19.62 11.93 -1.33
C ASP A 75 20.16 10.72 -0.55
N PHE A 76 20.65 9.67 -1.20
CA PHE A 76 21.22 8.47 -0.56
C PHE A 76 22.74 8.38 -0.65
N ARG A 77 23.39 9.39 -1.24
CA ARG A 77 24.86 9.43 -1.34
C ARG A 77 25.47 9.72 0.03
N ALA A 78 26.53 9.00 0.39
CA ALA A 78 27.31 9.26 1.60
C ALA A 78 28.08 10.58 1.46
N ASN A 79 28.89 10.70 0.40
CA ASN A 79 29.69 11.87 0.07
C ASN A 79 29.48 12.29 -1.39
N GLU A 80 29.88 13.51 -1.76
CA GLU A 80 29.77 14.00 -3.15
C GLU A 80 30.64 13.21 -4.14
N SER A 81 31.76 12.66 -3.66
CA SER A 81 32.74 11.92 -4.47
C SER A 81 32.51 10.41 -4.50
N ASP A 82 31.67 9.86 -3.62
CA ASP A 82 31.46 8.42 -3.51
C ASP A 82 30.26 7.95 -4.34
N SER A 83 30.48 6.89 -5.11
CA SER A 83 29.41 6.10 -5.70
C SER A 83 28.85 5.15 -4.64
N PRO A 84 27.55 5.21 -4.30
CA PRO A 84 26.95 4.28 -3.35
C PRO A 84 27.10 2.84 -3.85
N SER A 85 27.22 1.88 -2.93
CA SER A 85 27.25 0.46 -3.31
C SER A 85 25.97 0.08 -4.07
N PRO A 86 26.01 -0.95 -4.93
CA PRO A 86 24.81 -1.40 -5.66
C PRO A 86 23.63 -1.75 -4.73
N GLU A 87 23.92 -2.26 -3.52
CA GLU A 87 22.92 -2.55 -2.49
C GLU A 87 22.22 -1.29 -2.00
N VAL A 88 22.99 -0.25 -1.67
CA VAL A 88 22.45 1.05 -1.23
C VAL A 88 21.66 1.71 -2.36
N GLN A 89 22.12 1.60 -3.60
CA GLN A 89 21.39 2.12 -4.76
C GLN A 89 20.02 1.45 -4.95
N ARG A 90 19.95 0.12 -4.85
CA ARG A 90 18.67 -0.60 -4.94
C ARG A 90 17.72 -0.24 -3.81
N GLY A 91 18.22 -0.13 -2.58
CA GLY A 91 17.42 0.31 -1.45
C GLY A 91 16.89 1.75 -1.63
N ALA A 92 17.73 2.64 -2.15
CA ALA A 92 17.35 4.00 -2.50
C ALA A 92 16.25 4.03 -3.58
N ASP A 93 16.39 3.21 -4.63
CA ASP A 93 15.41 3.12 -5.71
C ASP A 93 14.04 2.65 -5.21
N VAL A 94 14.01 1.63 -4.37
CA VAL A 94 12.78 1.15 -3.75
C VAL A 94 12.16 2.21 -2.85
N PHE A 95 12.97 2.93 -2.05
CA PHE A 95 12.47 4.01 -1.19
C PHE A 95 11.88 5.16 -2.01
N VAL A 96 12.59 5.60 -3.05
CA VAL A 96 12.11 6.65 -3.97
C VAL A 96 10.82 6.20 -4.64
N ALA A 97 10.77 4.99 -5.18
CA ALA A 97 9.57 4.43 -5.78
C ALA A 97 8.39 4.40 -4.81
N MET A 98 8.61 3.97 -3.57
CA MET A 98 7.60 3.95 -2.51
C MET A 98 7.10 5.36 -2.17
N ALA A 99 7.99 6.35 -2.11
CA ALA A 99 7.61 7.74 -1.86
C ALA A 99 6.67 8.27 -2.96
N TYR A 100 6.99 8.02 -4.24
CA TYR A 100 6.13 8.42 -5.36
C TYR A 100 4.78 7.68 -5.34
N LEU A 101 4.78 6.38 -5.02
CA LEU A 101 3.54 5.62 -4.87
C LEU A 101 2.66 6.18 -3.75
N THR A 102 3.29 6.64 -2.67
CA THR A 102 2.59 7.20 -1.51
C THR A 102 1.96 8.56 -1.83
N GLN A 103 2.50 9.34 -2.76
CA GLN A 103 1.80 10.53 -3.26
C GLN A 103 0.50 10.16 -3.99
N ILE A 104 0.52 9.12 -4.83
CA ILE A 104 -0.69 8.59 -5.48
C ILE A 104 -1.69 8.11 -4.41
N LEU A 105 -1.20 7.41 -3.38
CA LEU A 105 -2.03 7.04 -2.24
C LEU A 105 -2.65 8.25 -1.52
N SER A 106 -1.90 9.35 -1.34
CA SER A 106 -2.44 10.58 -0.74
C SER A 106 -3.57 11.18 -1.58
N THR A 107 -3.42 11.18 -2.91
CA THR A 107 -4.48 11.56 -3.84
C THR A 107 -5.70 10.66 -3.67
N ILE A 108 -5.53 9.33 -3.61
CA ILE A 108 -6.62 8.37 -3.39
C ILE A 108 -7.31 8.59 -2.05
N LEU A 109 -6.55 8.83 -0.97
CA LEU A 109 -7.08 9.06 0.37
C LEU A 109 -7.93 10.33 0.43
N SER A 110 -7.39 11.45 -0.06
CA SER A 110 -8.12 12.73 -0.11
C SER A 110 -9.39 12.64 -0.96
N THR A 111 -9.30 11.87 -2.07
CA THR A 111 -10.36 11.60 -3.02
C THR A 111 -11.48 10.74 -2.42
N PHE A 112 -11.19 9.56 -1.87
CA PHE A 112 -12.22 8.58 -1.53
C PHE A 112 -12.40 8.30 -0.04
N TYR A 113 -11.43 8.67 0.80
CA TYR A 113 -11.36 8.22 2.19
C TYR A 113 -11.39 9.36 3.22
N THR A 114 -11.71 10.58 2.79
CA THR A 114 -12.00 11.71 3.70
C THR A 114 -13.50 11.97 3.80
N ALA A 115 -13.95 12.58 4.90
CA ALA A 115 -15.36 12.95 5.08
C ALA A 115 -15.87 13.84 3.93
N ARG A 116 -15.08 14.85 3.55
CA ARG A 116 -15.40 15.74 2.42
C ARG A 116 -15.31 15.03 1.07
N GLY A 117 -14.32 14.17 0.86
CA GLY A 117 -14.17 13.40 -0.39
C GLY A 117 -15.29 12.37 -0.59
N LEU A 118 -15.83 11.82 0.50
CA LEU A 118 -17.03 10.99 0.45
C LEU A 118 -18.27 11.82 0.10
N GLU A 119 -18.45 12.98 0.75
CA GLU A 119 -19.58 13.88 0.53
C GLU A 119 -19.62 14.45 -0.89
N SER A 120 -18.50 14.98 -1.39
CA SER A 120 -18.40 15.58 -2.73
C SER A 120 -18.77 14.60 -3.84
N ARG A 121 -18.63 13.31 -3.56
CA ARG A 121 -18.89 12.22 -4.50
C ARG A 121 -20.27 11.57 -4.39
N LEU A 122 -21.12 12.01 -3.45
CA LEU A 122 -22.49 11.48 -3.34
C LEU A 122 -23.37 11.84 -4.56
N LEU A 123 -22.99 12.90 -5.26
CA LEU A 123 -23.69 13.48 -6.40
C LEU A 123 -22.98 13.22 -7.75
N GLU A 124 -21.88 12.46 -7.75
CA GLU A 124 -21.17 12.11 -8.99
C GLU A 124 -22.02 11.24 -9.91
N THR A 125 -21.89 11.50 -11.19
CA THR A 125 -22.40 10.67 -12.28
C THR A 125 -21.51 9.45 -12.50
N SER A 126 -22.02 8.46 -13.24
CA SER A 126 -21.23 7.29 -13.64
C SER A 126 -19.95 7.69 -14.38
N ASP A 127 -20.06 8.66 -15.29
CA ASP A 127 -18.95 9.10 -16.13
C ASP A 127 -17.84 9.79 -15.32
N GLU A 128 -18.20 10.59 -14.30
CA GLU A 128 -17.23 11.22 -13.40
C GLU A 128 -16.48 10.19 -12.55
N VAL A 129 -17.18 9.17 -12.05
CA VAL A 129 -16.57 8.08 -11.28
C VAL A 129 -15.61 7.28 -12.16
N LEU A 130 -16.01 6.93 -13.38
CA LEU A 130 -15.18 6.20 -14.34
C LEU A 130 -13.97 7.03 -14.78
N SER A 131 -14.16 8.33 -15.05
CA SER A 131 -13.07 9.25 -15.39
C SER A 131 -12.03 9.36 -14.27
N THR A 132 -12.49 9.40 -13.01
CA THR A 132 -11.59 9.35 -11.85
C THR A 132 -10.83 8.02 -11.78
N CYS A 133 -11.50 6.89 -12.05
CA CYS A 133 -10.86 5.57 -12.14
C CYS A 133 -9.73 5.58 -13.18
N ASP A 134 -10.04 6.01 -14.41
CA ASP A 134 -9.11 6.03 -15.54
C ASP A 134 -7.92 6.98 -15.29
N MET A 135 -8.13 8.08 -14.57
CA MET A 135 -7.04 8.96 -14.14
C MET A 135 -6.07 8.23 -13.20
N LEU A 136 -6.60 7.61 -12.14
CA LEU A 136 -5.79 6.93 -11.13
C LEU A 136 -5.10 5.68 -11.67
N GLU A 137 -5.76 4.92 -12.53
CA GLU A 137 -5.16 3.78 -13.24
C GLU A 137 -3.98 4.24 -14.10
N ARG A 138 -4.13 5.32 -14.88
CA ARG A 138 -3.04 5.89 -15.68
C ARG A 138 -1.87 6.37 -14.83
N GLU A 139 -2.13 7.01 -13.70
CA GLU A 139 -1.06 7.43 -12.78
C GLU A 139 -0.29 6.24 -12.22
N LEU A 140 -1.01 5.18 -11.81
CA LEU A 140 -0.40 3.94 -11.31
C LEU A 140 0.41 3.22 -12.39
N ASP A 141 -0.07 3.16 -13.62
CA ASP A 141 0.65 2.52 -14.72
C ASP A 141 1.89 3.30 -15.12
N ASN A 142 1.81 4.63 -15.18
CA ASN A 142 2.97 5.49 -15.37
C ASN A 142 4.02 5.29 -14.28
N TRP A 143 3.59 5.18 -13.02
CA TRP A 143 4.46 4.88 -11.91
C TRP A 143 5.11 3.49 -12.02
N ARG A 144 4.34 2.45 -12.36
CA ARG A 144 4.85 1.08 -12.54
C ARG A 144 5.94 1.03 -13.60
N ASN A 145 5.68 1.63 -14.75
CA ASN A 145 6.60 1.64 -15.88
C ASN A 145 7.89 2.40 -15.55
N ARG A 146 7.78 3.49 -14.79
CA ARG A 146 8.93 4.33 -14.43
C ARG A 146 9.78 3.74 -13.31
N TYR A 147 9.17 3.13 -12.30
CA TYR A 147 9.85 2.76 -11.06
C TYR A 147 9.87 1.26 -10.81
N LEU A 148 8.70 0.61 -10.84
CA LEU A 148 8.57 -0.79 -10.42
C LEU A 148 9.32 -1.74 -11.36
N ILE A 149 9.17 -1.57 -12.68
CA ILE A 149 9.85 -2.41 -13.68
C ILE A 149 11.37 -2.30 -13.51
N ALA A 150 11.89 -1.08 -13.42
CA ALA A 150 13.33 -0.85 -13.25
C ALA A 150 13.91 -1.52 -11.99
N CYS A 151 13.16 -1.51 -10.88
CA CYS A 151 13.55 -2.19 -9.65
C CYS A 151 13.53 -3.72 -9.79
N ARG A 152 12.54 -4.27 -10.52
CA ARG A 152 12.39 -5.72 -10.74
C ARG A 152 13.41 -6.29 -11.71
N ASP A 153 13.82 -5.54 -12.72
CA ASP A 153 14.78 -5.98 -13.74
C ASP A 153 16.21 -6.08 -13.21
N HIS A 154 16.49 -5.43 -12.08
CA HIS A 154 17.80 -5.43 -11.43
C HIS A 154 17.70 -5.96 -9.98
N PRO A 155 17.22 -7.21 -9.78
CA PRO A 155 16.99 -7.73 -8.44
C PRO A 155 18.33 -7.91 -7.72
N GLY A 156 18.36 -7.48 -6.46
CA GLY A 156 19.49 -7.70 -5.56
C GLY A 156 19.42 -9.01 -4.80
N PHE A 157 20.48 -9.32 -4.07
CA PHE A 157 20.44 -10.29 -2.99
C PHE A 157 20.81 -9.59 -1.66
N PRO A 158 19.94 -9.61 -0.63
CA PRO A 158 18.56 -10.09 -0.68
C PRO A 158 17.66 -9.20 -1.57
N ASP A 159 16.55 -9.75 -2.03
CA ASP A 159 15.63 -9.06 -2.95
C ASP A 159 14.64 -8.17 -2.18
N VAL A 160 14.78 -6.85 -2.36
CA VAL A 160 14.04 -5.80 -1.66
C VAL A 160 12.76 -5.33 -2.39
N THR A 161 12.39 -5.91 -3.54
CA THR A 161 11.25 -5.40 -4.33
C THR A 161 9.88 -5.87 -3.84
N GLY A 162 9.82 -6.99 -3.09
CA GLY A 162 8.56 -7.58 -2.61
C GLY A 162 7.60 -6.60 -1.91
N PRO A 163 8.06 -5.79 -0.94
CA PRO A 163 7.21 -4.80 -0.28
C PRO A 163 6.65 -3.74 -1.23
N LEU A 164 7.44 -3.31 -2.23
CA LEU A 164 7.05 -2.33 -3.23
C LEU A 164 5.98 -2.90 -4.19
N GLU A 165 6.16 -4.15 -4.61
CA GLU A 165 5.18 -4.88 -5.43
C GLU A 165 3.84 -4.99 -4.69
N LEU A 166 3.86 -5.46 -3.44
CA LEU A 166 2.65 -5.55 -2.60
C LEU A 166 1.97 -4.19 -2.45
N ALA A 167 2.74 -3.14 -2.13
CA ALA A 167 2.23 -1.79 -1.98
C ALA A 167 1.50 -1.32 -3.25
N ALA A 168 2.08 -1.53 -4.43
CA ALA A 168 1.45 -1.15 -5.69
C ALA A 168 0.10 -1.85 -5.93
N HIS A 169 0.01 -3.13 -5.59
CA HIS A 169 -1.24 -3.88 -5.68
C HIS A 169 -2.27 -3.39 -4.67
N VAL A 170 -1.87 -3.08 -3.44
CA VAL A 170 -2.76 -2.55 -2.39
C VAL A 170 -3.33 -1.19 -2.77
N VAL A 171 -2.51 -0.29 -3.34
CA VAL A 171 -3.00 1.02 -3.81
C VAL A 171 -4.02 0.82 -4.94
N THR A 172 -3.77 -0.11 -5.86
CA THR A 172 -4.70 -0.46 -6.94
C THR A 172 -6.01 -1.03 -6.40
N ILE A 173 -5.94 -1.97 -5.46
CA ILE A 173 -7.10 -2.52 -4.76
C ILE A 173 -7.88 -1.43 -4.04
N SER A 174 -7.21 -0.44 -3.47
CA SER A 174 -7.86 0.68 -2.78
C SER A 174 -8.69 1.54 -3.74
N VAL A 175 -8.24 1.73 -4.99
CA VAL A 175 -9.03 2.39 -6.04
C VAL A 175 -10.31 1.60 -6.32
N TYR A 176 -10.20 0.30 -6.62
CA TYR A 176 -11.39 -0.52 -6.93
C TYR A 176 -12.34 -0.65 -5.74
N ARG A 177 -11.79 -0.78 -4.52
CA ARG A 177 -12.58 -0.83 -3.29
C ARG A 177 -13.42 0.43 -3.08
N ALA A 178 -12.92 1.60 -3.48
CA ALA A 178 -13.65 2.85 -3.39
C ALA A 178 -14.70 3.02 -4.51
N ILE A 179 -14.42 2.49 -5.71
CA ILE A 179 -15.20 2.75 -6.92
C ILE A 179 -16.32 1.73 -7.13
N LEU A 180 -16.08 0.44 -6.89
CA LEU A 180 -17.05 -0.63 -7.16
C LEU A 180 -18.41 -0.45 -6.45
N PRO A 181 -18.49 -0.05 -5.17
CA PRO A 181 -19.79 0.20 -4.53
C PRO A 181 -20.58 1.33 -5.22
N LYS A 182 -19.87 2.34 -5.75
CA LYS A 182 -20.48 3.51 -6.40
C LYS A 182 -21.01 3.15 -7.79
N THR A 183 -20.25 2.39 -8.56
CA THR A 183 -20.67 1.95 -9.90
C THR A 183 -21.89 1.01 -9.83
N THR A 184 -21.95 0.14 -8.81
CA THR A 184 -23.15 -0.66 -8.52
C THR A 184 -24.35 0.22 -8.19
N ARG A 185 -24.20 1.23 -7.32
CA ARG A 185 -25.28 2.19 -6.99
C ARG A 185 -25.77 2.95 -8.22
N LEU A 186 -24.86 3.34 -9.10
CA LEU A 186 -25.15 4.13 -10.31
C LEU A 186 -25.59 3.28 -11.52
N ARG A 187 -25.66 1.94 -11.37
CA ARG A 187 -25.96 1.00 -12.47
C ARG A 187 -25.04 1.16 -13.68
N ALA A 188 -23.79 1.54 -13.42
CA ALA A 188 -22.75 1.65 -14.43
C ALA A 188 -22.29 0.25 -14.90
N PRO A 189 -21.64 0.12 -16.06
CA PRO A 189 -21.00 -1.13 -16.48
C PRO A 189 -19.89 -1.56 -15.50
N VAL A 190 -20.17 -2.54 -14.62
CA VAL A 190 -19.23 -2.98 -13.57
C VAL A 190 -18.32 -4.14 -13.97
N LEU A 191 -18.66 -4.89 -15.03
CA LEU A 191 -17.98 -6.15 -15.35
C LEU A 191 -16.48 -5.97 -15.62
N ALA A 192 -16.12 -4.97 -16.45
CA ALA A 192 -14.72 -4.68 -16.76
C ALA A 192 -13.92 -4.25 -15.52
N LEU A 193 -14.52 -3.43 -14.65
CA LEU A 193 -13.89 -3.02 -13.39
C LEU A 193 -13.71 -4.19 -12.42
N ARG A 194 -14.71 -5.08 -12.32
CA ARG A 194 -14.61 -6.32 -11.52
C ARG A 194 -13.49 -7.22 -12.05
N GLN A 195 -13.34 -7.35 -13.37
CA GLN A 195 -12.28 -8.13 -13.97
C GLN A 195 -10.88 -7.55 -13.64
N LYS A 196 -10.70 -6.24 -13.77
CA LYS A 196 -9.44 -5.58 -13.38
C LYS A 196 -9.16 -5.70 -11.87
N ALA A 197 -10.21 -5.60 -11.04
CA ALA A 197 -10.09 -5.80 -9.59
C ALA A 197 -9.68 -7.24 -9.25
N ALA A 198 -10.22 -8.23 -9.97
CA ALA A 198 -9.84 -9.62 -9.83
C ALA A 198 -8.38 -9.88 -10.23
N GLU A 199 -7.93 -9.27 -11.33
CA GLU A 199 -6.54 -9.32 -11.75
C GLU A 199 -5.61 -8.73 -10.67
N ALA A 200 -5.98 -7.62 -10.04
CA ALA A 200 -5.19 -7.04 -8.96
C ALA A 200 -5.03 -7.97 -7.75
N ILE A 201 -6.08 -8.71 -7.36
CA ILE A 201 -6.01 -9.75 -6.31
C ILE A 201 -5.11 -10.92 -6.77
N PHE A 202 -5.29 -11.37 -8.01
CA PHE A 202 -4.51 -12.46 -8.59
C PHE A 202 -3.01 -12.16 -8.61
N GLN A 203 -2.61 -10.92 -8.90
CA GLN A 203 -1.20 -10.52 -8.82
C GLN A 203 -0.62 -10.65 -7.40
N VAL A 204 -1.41 -10.37 -6.35
CA VAL A 204 -0.96 -10.59 -4.96
C VAL A 204 -0.85 -12.09 -4.64
N VAL A 205 -1.76 -12.92 -5.15
CA VAL A 205 -1.68 -14.38 -5.02
C VAL A 205 -0.40 -14.90 -5.67
N ASN A 206 -0.06 -14.44 -6.89
CA ASN A 206 1.19 -14.81 -7.56
C ASN A 206 2.43 -14.34 -6.80
N LEU A 207 2.38 -13.14 -6.21
CA LEU A 207 3.45 -12.65 -5.35
C LEU A 207 3.65 -13.59 -4.17
N LEU A 208 2.59 -13.97 -3.45
CA LEU A 208 2.66 -14.92 -2.32
C LEU A 208 3.19 -16.30 -2.73
N GLN A 209 2.79 -16.80 -3.90
CA GLN A 209 3.28 -18.08 -4.44
C GLN A 209 4.78 -18.04 -4.77
N SER A 210 5.28 -16.89 -5.21
CA SER A 210 6.69 -16.71 -5.60
C SER A 210 7.59 -16.17 -4.49
N LEU A 211 7.06 -16.01 -3.27
CA LEU A 211 7.86 -15.55 -2.12
C LEU A 211 8.96 -16.56 -1.78
N SER A 212 10.21 -16.12 -1.99
CA SER A 212 11.42 -16.85 -1.62
C SER A 212 11.97 -16.37 -0.28
N MET A 213 12.85 -17.17 0.36
CA MET A 213 13.56 -16.77 1.58
C MET A 213 14.35 -15.45 1.41
N SER A 214 14.89 -15.20 0.21
CA SER A 214 15.57 -13.94 -0.12
C SER A 214 14.64 -12.72 0.05
N ARG A 215 13.37 -12.86 -0.37
CA ARG A 215 12.36 -11.78 -0.26
C ARG A 215 11.74 -11.70 1.14
N THR A 216 11.56 -12.80 1.85
CA THR A 216 10.94 -12.77 3.19
C THR A 216 11.90 -12.28 4.28
N SER A 217 13.21 -12.37 4.03
CA SER A 217 14.26 -11.92 4.97
C SER A 217 14.53 -10.40 4.95
N VAL A 218 13.96 -9.65 4.00
CA VAL A 218 14.13 -8.18 3.95
C VAL A 218 13.15 -7.46 4.86
N LEU A 219 13.36 -6.16 5.04
CA LEU A 219 12.39 -5.30 5.72
C LEU A 219 11.14 -5.12 4.85
N TRP A 220 10.00 -5.60 5.36
CA TRP A 220 8.70 -5.35 4.75
C TRP A 220 8.09 -4.08 5.33
N TRP A 221 8.24 -2.97 4.62
CA TRP A 221 7.68 -1.68 4.97
C TRP A 221 7.03 -1.02 3.74
N PRO A 222 5.90 -0.30 3.88
CA PRO A 222 5.17 0.00 5.12
C PRO A 222 4.02 -0.99 5.44
N VAL A 223 3.78 -1.20 6.75
CA VAL A 223 2.64 -1.90 7.37
C VAL A 223 2.19 -3.20 6.65
N PRO A 224 3.11 -4.15 6.39
CA PRO A 224 2.86 -5.24 5.45
C PRO A 224 1.80 -6.24 5.93
N HIS A 225 1.63 -6.38 7.24
CA HIS A 225 0.64 -7.28 7.84
C HIS A 225 -0.80 -6.82 7.54
N VAL A 226 -1.05 -5.51 7.49
CA VAL A 226 -2.37 -4.98 7.11
C VAL A 226 -2.55 -4.92 5.60
N ASN A 227 -1.49 -4.77 4.82
CA ASN A 227 -1.58 -4.81 3.36
C ASN A 227 -2.19 -6.13 2.86
N PHE A 228 -1.73 -7.30 3.35
CA PHE A 228 -2.36 -8.58 3.01
C PHE A 228 -3.79 -8.70 3.55
N SER A 229 -4.08 -8.13 4.71
CA SER A 229 -5.44 -8.07 5.26
C SER A 229 -6.41 -7.25 4.40
N ILE A 230 -5.95 -6.15 3.79
CA ILE A 230 -6.74 -5.34 2.86
C ILE A 230 -7.12 -6.18 1.63
N VAL A 231 -6.16 -6.95 1.10
CA VAL A 231 -6.38 -7.85 -0.04
C VAL A 231 -7.42 -8.92 0.32
N GLY A 232 -7.27 -9.60 1.46
CA GLY A 232 -8.24 -10.60 1.91
C GLY A 232 -9.64 -10.03 2.14
N SER A 233 -9.73 -8.88 2.82
CA SER A 233 -11.02 -8.20 3.04
C SER A 233 -11.69 -7.79 1.71
N PHE A 234 -10.90 -7.38 0.72
CA PHE A 234 -11.41 -7.03 -0.59
C PHE A 234 -11.82 -8.26 -1.41
N ALA A 235 -11.09 -9.37 -1.31
CA ALA A 235 -11.50 -10.64 -1.92
C ALA A 235 -12.84 -11.15 -1.33
N VAL A 236 -13.04 -11.03 -0.01
CA VAL A 236 -14.32 -11.32 0.64
C VAL A 236 -15.42 -10.40 0.11
N HIS A 237 -15.14 -9.10 -0.07
CA HIS A 237 -16.10 -8.18 -0.68
C HIS A 237 -16.47 -8.60 -2.11
N MET A 238 -15.50 -9.06 -2.91
CA MET A 238 -15.75 -9.56 -4.27
C MET A 238 -16.65 -10.81 -4.28
N PHE A 239 -16.44 -11.73 -3.34
CA PHE A 239 -17.27 -12.91 -3.10
C PHE A 239 -18.71 -12.53 -2.69
N LEU A 240 -18.86 -11.66 -1.68
CA LEU A 240 -20.17 -11.22 -1.20
C LEU A 240 -20.95 -10.39 -2.23
N SER A 241 -20.25 -9.85 -3.23
CA SER A 241 -20.85 -9.08 -4.34
C SER A 241 -20.94 -9.90 -5.63
N SER A 242 -20.84 -11.23 -5.55
CA SER A 242 -20.94 -12.09 -6.73
C SER A 242 -22.28 -11.96 -7.44
N THR A 243 -22.23 -11.98 -8.77
CA THR A 243 -23.40 -11.75 -9.63
C THR A 243 -24.03 -13.04 -10.17
N SER A 244 -23.36 -14.19 -9.99
CA SER A 244 -23.82 -15.52 -10.41
C SER A 244 -23.22 -16.60 -9.51
N ASP A 245 -23.80 -17.80 -9.54
CA ASP A 245 -23.31 -18.97 -8.80
C ASP A 245 -21.89 -19.38 -9.26
N ASP A 246 -21.60 -19.25 -10.56
CA ASP A 246 -20.26 -19.50 -11.10
C ASP A 246 -19.23 -18.49 -10.55
N ASP A 247 -19.60 -17.21 -10.44
CA ASP A 247 -18.73 -16.17 -9.86
C ASP A 247 -18.50 -16.42 -8.37
N ALA A 248 -19.55 -16.81 -7.62
CA ALA A 248 -19.43 -17.18 -6.21
C ALA A 248 -18.51 -18.40 -6.02
N THR A 249 -18.65 -19.41 -6.88
CA THR A 249 -17.79 -20.61 -6.86
C THR A 249 -16.33 -20.26 -7.14
N TYR A 250 -16.08 -19.40 -8.14
CA TYR A 250 -14.75 -18.90 -8.45
C TYR A 250 -14.11 -18.19 -7.25
N TRP A 251 -14.83 -17.23 -6.65
CA TRP A 251 -14.30 -16.46 -5.52
C TRP A 251 -14.11 -17.32 -4.26
N GLY A 252 -14.97 -18.30 -4.01
CA GLY A 252 -14.77 -19.29 -2.95
C GLY A 252 -13.44 -20.03 -3.11
N ALA A 253 -13.13 -20.50 -4.32
CA ALA A 253 -11.86 -21.14 -4.61
C ALA A 253 -10.65 -20.19 -4.48
N GLN A 254 -10.79 -18.92 -4.89
CA GLN A 254 -9.74 -17.91 -4.73
C GLN A 254 -9.45 -17.59 -3.26
N LEU A 255 -10.49 -17.45 -2.43
CA LEU A 255 -10.35 -17.21 -1.00
C LEU A 255 -9.63 -18.36 -0.32
N GLN A 256 -10.00 -19.61 -0.65
CA GLN A 256 -9.34 -20.78 -0.09
C GLN A 256 -7.88 -20.89 -0.53
N THR A 257 -7.58 -20.58 -1.80
CA THR A 257 -6.20 -20.51 -2.31
C THR A 257 -5.39 -19.47 -1.55
N PHE A 258 -5.94 -18.26 -1.37
CA PHE A 258 -5.27 -17.19 -0.65
C PHE A 258 -5.01 -17.56 0.81
N ARG A 259 -6.00 -18.16 1.48
CA ARG A 259 -5.87 -18.68 2.86
C ARG A 259 -4.72 -19.68 2.98
N GLN A 260 -4.70 -20.71 2.13
CA GLN A 260 -3.65 -21.74 2.13
C GLN A 260 -2.25 -21.15 1.92
N LEU A 261 -2.13 -20.13 1.06
CA LEU A 261 -0.85 -19.44 0.83
C LEU A 261 -0.40 -18.64 2.05
N LEU A 262 -1.31 -17.91 2.71
CA LEU A 262 -0.99 -17.17 3.93
C LEU A 262 -0.53 -18.11 5.06
N GLU A 263 -1.18 -19.26 5.20
CA GLU A 263 -0.84 -20.31 6.16
C GLU A 263 0.54 -20.91 5.85
N THR A 264 0.77 -21.34 4.61
CA THR A 264 2.04 -21.93 4.16
C THR A 264 3.21 -20.96 4.35
N GLN A 265 3.03 -19.69 3.97
CA GLN A 265 4.07 -18.67 4.13
C GLN A 265 4.25 -18.26 5.61
N GLY A 266 3.25 -18.46 6.47
CA GLY A 266 3.27 -18.04 7.87
C GLY A 266 4.37 -18.67 8.72
N VAL A 267 4.96 -19.79 8.28
CA VAL A 267 6.11 -20.41 8.96
C VAL A 267 7.38 -19.58 8.78
N GLY A 268 7.66 -19.12 7.56
CA GLY A 268 8.87 -18.37 7.21
C GLY A 268 8.69 -16.86 7.14
N PHE A 269 7.45 -16.38 7.16
CA PHE A 269 7.10 -14.96 7.01
C PHE A 269 5.92 -14.60 7.92
N PRO A 270 6.18 -14.32 9.22
CA PRO A 270 5.14 -14.14 10.23
C PRO A 270 4.11 -13.04 9.93
N VAL A 271 4.45 -12.10 9.04
CA VAL A 271 3.58 -11.03 8.56
C VAL A 271 2.26 -11.57 7.99
N THR A 272 2.25 -12.73 7.36
CA THR A 272 1.03 -13.31 6.76
C THR A 272 0.05 -13.85 7.80
N ARG A 273 0.53 -14.24 9.00
CA ARG A 273 -0.32 -14.79 10.08
C ARG A 273 -1.40 -13.82 10.52
N TYR A 274 -1.07 -12.53 10.57
CA TYR A 274 -2.04 -11.50 10.90
C TYR A 274 -3.17 -11.42 9.86
N ALA A 275 -2.83 -11.50 8.58
CA ALA A 275 -3.82 -11.48 7.51
C ALA A 275 -4.65 -12.76 7.46
N LEU A 276 -4.05 -13.92 7.80
CA LEU A 276 -4.77 -15.19 7.94
C LEU A 276 -5.82 -15.10 9.05
N ALA A 277 -5.42 -14.73 10.26
CA ALA A 277 -6.35 -14.60 11.39
C ALA A 277 -7.50 -13.62 11.08
N ARG A 278 -7.22 -12.52 10.38
CA ARG A 278 -8.27 -11.58 9.95
C ARG A 278 -9.18 -12.19 8.89
N LEU A 279 -8.64 -12.99 7.97
CA LEU A 279 -9.43 -13.65 6.93
C LEU A 279 -10.39 -14.67 7.56
N ASP A 280 -9.90 -15.50 8.49
CA ASP A 280 -10.71 -16.52 9.19
C ASP A 280 -11.87 -15.86 9.96
N LEU A 281 -11.61 -14.74 10.65
CA LEU A 281 -12.65 -13.94 11.31
C LEU A 281 -13.71 -13.39 10.35
N LEU A 282 -13.34 -13.11 9.10
CA LEU A 282 -14.28 -12.59 8.09
C LEU A 282 -15.06 -13.71 7.40
N THR A 283 -14.50 -14.91 7.29
CA THR A 283 -15.16 -16.08 6.70
C THR A 283 -15.97 -16.88 7.71
N GLY A 284 -15.75 -16.66 9.01
CA GLY A 284 -16.44 -17.36 10.09
C GLY A 284 -15.80 -18.71 10.45
N ASP A 285 -14.55 -18.94 10.07
CA ASP A 285 -13.79 -20.18 10.29
C ASP A 285 -13.03 -20.17 11.62
N ASP A 286 -13.62 -19.63 12.70
CA ASP A 286 -13.09 -19.87 14.04
C ASP A 286 -13.39 -21.33 14.41
N ASP A 287 -12.42 -22.22 14.15
CA ASP A 287 -12.36 -23.54 14.77
C ASP A 287 -12.41 -23.37 16.29
N ASP A 288 -13.32 -24.13 16.91
CA ASP A 288 -13.48 -24.35 18.34
C ASP A 288 -12.18 -24.20 19.16
N ALA A 289 -12.01 -23.03 19.80
CA ALA A 289 -11.17 -22.87 20.99
C ALA A 289 -11.98 -23.19 22.27
N SER A 290 -12.93 -24.10 22.17
CA SER A 290 -13.68 -24.70 23.27
C SER A 290 -13.42 -26.21 23.32
N ASP A 291 -12.19 -26.60 23.63
CA ASP A 291 -11.87 -27.93 24.16
C ASP A 291 -10.49 -27.94 24.85
N GLU A 292 -10.28 -27.01 25.78
CA GLU A 292 -9.38 -27.25 26.90
C GLU A 292 -10.12 -26.79 28.15
N HIS A 293 -11.01 -27.63 28.67
CA HIS A 293 -11.38 -27.76 30.09
C HIS A 293 -12.27 -29.02 30.22
N SER A 294 -11.63 -30.18 30.25
CA SER A 294 -12.12 -31.42 30.87
C SER A 294 -10.95 -32.31 31.24
#